data_AF-A0A318D414-F1
#
_entry.id   AF-A0A318D414-F1
#
_cell.length_a   1.000
_cell.length_b   1.000
_cell.length_c   1.000
_cell.angle_alpha   90.00
_cell.angle_beta   90.00
_cell.angle_gamma   90.00
#
_symmetry.space_group_name_H-M   'P 1'
#
loop_
_entity.id
_entity.type
_entity.pdbx_description
1 polymer ?
#
loop_
_entity_poly.entity_id
_entity_poly.type
_entity_poly.pdbx_seq_one_letter_code
_entity_poly.pdbx_strand_id
1 'polypeptide(L)'
;MKKEGYRIDRTYESGGELAGALLDRMTCDQRWLTPERMAQRAEAHAGEEMFRPWHEVLPASIRKKMTADWGEVQGDLFVHEEKMHFAGLINGNVFISIQPPRGYYENEDPGKLPLLRPMIWEAVCGADLDKDLELAEKEVFADFDKFLERLHSYLTDLSDTMINDGLHIMGKAPEQDRLVEFLVQLTRLPNGDTPSLRESVLNAMGHGYDDLLENKGKTLLRYKGKTGGWIIQSAHEKALAMVKCLESNQFDATGINAVVESHIGRTDKNVAVVLDYICEILTPNIRRVTDEIDSSLTGFSGGFVLPGPSGAPSRGQADILPTGRNFFSVDPNKIPTPAAWEVGKSLGDALISRCLEETGKYPENIGIIVWGGSTMRSKGDDIAEIYYLMGVKPVWARGSGNVTGLEIIPSSELGRPRLDVVPRISGFFRDSFPNLVERIDEAARIVAALNEPPESNILRRNVLRDVESYIKQGMDKDEAMREATFRVFGCPSGTYGAGVSELVESKNWKTQEDLGNNYIRYTAHAYGKGSYGKQKPIAFRKQLSRMDVTVKNEDSREYDMMSCTDFYI
;
A
#
# COMPACT_ATOMS: atom_id res chain seq x y z
N MET A 1 -17.50 10.15 -25.54
CA MET A 1 -17.04 9.73 -26.89
C MET A 1 -18.16 9.80 -27.93
N LYS A 2 -19.01 8.77 -28.16
CA LYS A 2 -20.00 8.80 -29.28
C LYS A 2 -20.98 10.00 -29.22
N LYS A 3 -21.38 10.44 -28.03
CA LYS A 3 -22.17 11.67 -27.80
C LYS A 3 -21.40 12.95 -28.22
N GLU A 4 -20.10 12.98 -27.97
CA GLU A 4 -19.17 14.09 -28.29
C GLU A 4 -18.69 14.06 -29.76
N GLY A 5 -19.48 13.46 -30.68
CA GLY A 5 -19.14 13.42 -32.10
C GLY A 5 -18.00 12.48 -32.51
N TYR A 6 -17.40 11.71 -31.59
CA TYR A 6 -16.40 10.70 -31.96
C TYR A 6 -17.07 9.63 -32.83
N ARG A 7 -16.48 9.33 -34.00
CA ARG A 7 -16.93 8.25 -34.86
C ARG A 7 -16.72 6.89 -34.16
N ILE A 8 -17.83 6.21 -33.86
CA ILE A 8 -17.90 4.88 -33.24
C ILE A 8 -18.88 4.06 -34.07
N ASP A 9 -18.36 3.10 -34.85
CA ASP A 9 -19.11 2.38 -35.87
C ASP A 9 -19.97 1.24 -35.26
N ARG A 10 -19.44 0.51 -34.27
CA ARG A 10 -20.17 -0.49 -33.45
C ARG A 10 -20.31 -0.04 -32.00
N THR A 11 -21.49 -0.24 -31.43
CA THR A 11 -21.72 -0.22 -29.97
C THR A 11 -21.90 -1.65 -29.47
N TYR A 12 -21.57 -1.87 -28.20
CA TYR A 12 -21.66 -3.16 -27.52
C TYR A 12 -22.72 -3.05 -26.40
N GLU A 13 -23.48 -4.11 -26.18
CA GLU A 13 -24.53 -4.20 -25.16
C GLU A 13 -23.95 -4.41 -23.75
N SER A 14 -22.75 -4.99 -23.64
CA SER A 14 -22.07 -5.20 -22.37
C SER A 14 -20.54 -5.15 -22.48
N GLY A 15 -19.86 -4.94 -21.35
CA GLY A 15 -18.41 -5.09 -21.26
C GLY A 15 -17.92 -6.52 -21.57
N GLY A 16 -18.74 -7.54 -21.32
CA GLY A 16 -18.44 -8.93 -21.68
C GLY A 16 -18.47 -9.16 -23.20
N GLU A 17 -19.38 -8.52 -23.93
CA GLU A 17 -19.42 -8.57 -25.40
C GLU A 17 -18.20 -7.86 -26.02
N LEU A 18 -17.81 -6.71 -25.46
CA LEU A 18 -16.59 -6.00 -25.88
C LEU A 18 -15.32 -6.83 -25.56
N ALA A 19 -15.24 -7.45 -24.39
CA ALA A 19 -14.13 -8.33 -24.02
C ALA A 19 -14.06 -9.55 -24.95
N GLY A 20 -15.18 -10.22 -25.23
CA GLY A 20 -15.26 -11.31 -26.20
C GLY A 20 -14.77 -10.88 -27.59
N ALA A 21 -15.26 -9.73 -28.08
CA ALA A 21 -14.85 -9.18 -29.37
C ALA A 21 -13.37 -8.75 -29.44
N LEU A 22 -12.68 -8.58 -28.31
CA LEU A 22 -11.22 -8.39 -28.24
C LEU A 22 -10.47 -9.74 -28.16
N LEU A 23 -11.01 -10.73 -27.44
CA LEU A 23 -10.42 -12.08 -27.30
C LEU A 23 -10.58 -12.96 -28.55
N ASP A 24 -11.61 -12.71 -29.37
CA ASP A 24 -11.78 -13.33 -30.70
C ASP A 24 -10.70 -12.90 -31.71
N ARG A 25 -10.03 -11.78 -31.44
CA ARG A 25 -8.97 -11.21 -32.26
C ARG A 25 -7.59 -11.70 -31.78
N MET A 26 -6.53 -11.06 -32.24
CA MET A 26 -5.18 -11.34 -31.74
C MET A 26 -5.09 -10.78 -30.32
N THR A 27 -4.91 -11.66 -29.35
CA THR A 27 -4.42 -11.32 -28.02
C THR A 27 -2.89 -11.30 -28.03
N CYS A 28 -2.27 -10.59 -27.09
CA CYS A 28 -0.81 -10.58 -26.95
C CYS A 28 -0.27 -11.84 -26.23
N ASP A 29 -0.89 -12.99 -26.46
CA ASP A 29 -0.68 -14.23 -25.72
C ASP A 29 -0.33 -15.39 -26.67
N GLN A 30 0.89 -15.90 -26.54
CA GLN A 30 1.43 -16.97 -27.40
C GLN A 30 0.94 -18.37 -27.01
N ARG A 31 0.29 -18.54 -25.85
CA ARG A 31 -0.18 -19.85 -25.36
C ARG A 31 -1.29 -20.47 -26.21
N TRP A 32 -2.10 -19.63 -26.87
CA TRP A 32 -3.37 -20.03 -27.47
C TRP A 32 -3.47 -19.84 -29.00
N LEU A 33 -2.48 -19.19 -29.63
CA LEU A 33 -2.48 -18.86 -31.07
C LEU A 33 -1.13 -19.20 -31.72
N THR A 34 -1.14 -19.90 -32.85
CA THR A 34 0.05 -20.04 -33.71
C THR A 34 0.37 -18.72 -34.42
N PRO A 35 1.61 -18.44 -34.85
CA PRO A 35 1.95 -17.20 -35.55
C PRO A 35 1.05 -16.89 -36.75
N GLU A 36 0.62 -17.91 -37.50
CA GLU A 36 -0.31 -17.77 -38.62
C GLU A 36 -1.70 -17.30 -38.14
N ARG A 37 -2.20 -17.86 -37.02
CA ARG A 37 -3.48 -17.47 -36.40
C ARG A 37 -3.40 -16.10 -35.73
N MET A 38 -2.24 -15.71 -35.22
CA MET A 38 -1.98 -14.36 -34.71
C MET A 38 -2.08 -13.36 -35.86
N ALA A 39 -1.38 -13.61 -36.97
CA ALA A 39 -1.42 -12.77 -38.16
C ALA A 39 -2.83 -12.67 -38.78
N GLN A 40 -3.58 -13.77 -38.85
CA GLN A 40 -4.97 -13.80 -39.33
C GLN A 40 -5.96 -13.04 -38.43
N ARG A 41 -5.61 -12.76 -37.18
CA ARG A 41 -6.48 -12.09 -36.19
C ARG A 41 -5.97 -10.71 -35.77
N ALA A 42 -4.81 -10.27 -36.26
CA ALA A 42 -4.26 -8.94 -36.01
C ALA A 42 -5.09 -7.87 -36.72
N GLU A 43 -5.25 -6.70 -36.10
CA GLU A 43 -6.01 -5.58 -36.68
C GLU A 43 -5.12 -4.62 -37.48
N ALA A 44 -3.82 -4.58 -37.15
CA ALA A 44 -2.83 -3.80 -37.85
C ALA A 44 -1.52 -4.58 -37.98
N HIS A 45 -0.77 -4.28 -39.05
CA HIS A 45 0.52 -4.87 -39.34
C HIS A 45 1.50 -3.75 -39.72
N ALA A 46 2.78 -3.89 -39.36
CA ALA A 46 3.85 -3.03 -39.86
C ALA A 46 4.96 -3.87 -40.51
N GLY A 47 5.14 -3.71 -41.82
CA GLY A 47 6.34 -4.16 -42.51
C GLY A 47 7.54 -3.26 -42.19
N GLU A 48 8.72 -3.70 -42.61
CA GLU A 48 9.98 -3.02 -42.32
C GLU A 48 10.00 -1.56 -42.78
N GLU A 49 9.38 -1.26 -43.92
CA GLU A 49 9.28 0.08 -44.50
C GLU A 49 8.57 1.09 -43.59
N MET A 50 7.72 0.63 -42.67
CA MET A 50 6.99 1.50 -41.74
C MET A 50 7.76 1.74 -40.43
N PHE A 51 8.32 0.70 -39.81
CA PHE A 51 8.97 0.85 -38.49
C PHE A 51 10.46 1.22 -38.57
N ARG A 52 11.18 0.85 -39.65
CA ARG A 52 12.64 1.11 -39.77
C ARG A 52 12.99 2.60 -39.64
N PRO A 53 12.29 3.56 -40.28
CA PRO A 53 12.55 4.98 -40.10
C PRO A 53 12.38 5.46 -38.65
N TRP A 54 11.42 4.91 -37.92
CA TRP A 54 11.20 5.24 -36.50
C TRP A 54 12.28 4.66 -35.59
N HIS A 55 12.76 3.44 -35.87
CA HIS A 55 13.89 2.85 -35.16
C HIS A 55 15.17 3.64 -35.39
N GLU A 56 15.45 4.07 -36.64
CA GLU A 56 16.71 4.73 -37.01
C GLU A 56 16.88 6.14 -36.40
N VAL A 57 15.79 6.84 -36.07
CA VAL A 57 15.84 8.14 -35.35
C VAL A 57 16.04 8.00 -33.83
N LEU A 58 15.88 6.80 -33.24
CA LEU A 58 16.14 6.59 -31.82
C LEU A 58 17.63 6.83 -31.48
N PRO A 59 17.96 7.42 -30.32
CA PRO A 59 19.36 7.61 -29.91
C PRO A 59 20.14 6.28 -29.92
N ALA A 60 21.41 6.33 -30.36
CA ALA A 60 22.22 5.11 -30.52
C ALA A 60 22.40 4.28 -29.24
N SER A 61 22.32 4.92 -28.07
CA SER A 61 22.30 4.24 -26.76
C SER A 61 21.02 3.41 -26.53
N ILE A 62 19.86 3.93 -26.96
CA ILE A 62 18.57 3.23 -26.90
C ILE A 62 18.57 2.06 -27.87
N ARG A 63 18.96 2.28 -29.13
CA ARG A 63 19.06 1.19 -30.13
C ARG A 63 19.98 0.07 -29.66
N LYS A 64 21.17 0.41 -29.17
CA LYS A 64 22.12 -0.58 -28.62
C LYS A 64 21.54 -1.36 -27.43
N LYS A 65 20.70 -0.76 -26.59
CA LYS A 65 19.98 -1.48 -25.52
C LYS A 65 18.89 -2.38 -26.11
N MET A 66 18.08 -1.90 -27.04
CA MET A 66 17.04 -2.70 -27.70
C MET A 66 17.64 -3.93 -28.40
N THR A 67 18.71 -3.77 -29.17
CA THR A 67 19.43 -4.89 -29.80
C THR A 67 20.00 -5.90 -28.79
N ALA A 68 20.44 -5.43 -27.61
CA ALA A 68 20.99 -6.29 -26.57
C ALA A 68 19.90 -7.03 -25.75
N ASP A 69 18.72 -6.45 -25.61
CA ASP A 69 17.60 -7.03 -24.87
C ASP A 69 16.71 -7.94 -25.75
N TRP A 70 16.55 -7.61 -27.04
CA TRP A 70 15.53 -8.21 -27.94
C TRP A 70 16.06 -8.72 -29.29
N GLY A 71 17.37 -8.61 -29.55
CA GLY A 71 17.95 -8.93 -30.86
C GLY A 71 17.80 -7.81 -31.89
N GLU A 72 18.32 -8.02 -33.10
CA GLU A 72 18.22 -7.02 -34.18
C GLU A 72 16.77 -6.82 -34.63
N VAL A 73 16.39 -5.56 -34.89
CA VAL A 73 15.06 -5.21 -35.41
C VAL A 73 14.83 -5.94 -36.73
N GLN A 74 13.71 -6.64 -36.97
CA GLN A 74 12.41 -6.64 -36.27
C GLN A 74 12.27 -7.41 -34.94
N GLY A 75 13.20 -8.28 -34.57
CA GLY A 75 13.03 -9.23 -33.46
C GLY A 75 11.97 -10.32 -33.73
N ASP A 76 11.75 -11.22 -32.77
CA ASP A 76 10.88 -12.41 -32.96
C ASP A 76 9.48 -12.27 -32.35
N LEU A 77 9.26 -11.32 -31.44
CA LEU A 77 7.99 -11.17 -30.73
C LEU A 77 6.92 -10.53 -31.62
N PHE A 78 5.81 -11.25 -31.80
CA PHE A 78 4.66 -10.82 -32.61
C PHE A 78 5.00 -10.58 -34.09
N VAL A 79 6.02 -11.27 -34.62
CA VAL A 79 6.44 -11.19 -36.02
C VAL A 79 6.03 -12.43 -36.80
N HIS A 80 5.49 -12.23 -38.01
CA HIS A 80 5.17 -13.28 -38.98
C HIS A 80 5.15 -12.69 -40.39
N GLU A 81 5.68 -13.41 -41.39
CA GLU A 81 5.87 -12.90 -42.77
C GLU A 81 6.51 -11.50 -42.87
N GLU A 82 7.64 -11.31 -42.16
CA GLU A 82 8.42 -10.05 -42.14
C GLU A 82 7.62 -8.79 -41.77
N LYS A 83 6.57 -8.98 -40.96
CA LYS A 83 5.72 -7.92 -40.41
C LYS A 83 5.55 -8.11 -38.91
N MET A 84 5.54 -7.00 -38.17
CA MET A 84 5.03 -6.94 -36.80
C MET A 84 3.49 -6.93 -36.82
N HIS A 85 2.87 -7.66 -35.91
CA HIS A 85 1.41 -7.81 -35.80
C HIS A 85 0.89 -7.20 -34.50
N PHE A 86 -0.17 -6.38 -34.59
CA PHE A 86 -0.69 -5.62 -33.46
C PHE A 86 -2.08 -6.11 -33.05
N ALA A 87 -2.20 -6.49 -31.78
CA ALA A 87 -3.44 -6.83 -31.11
C ALA A 87 -4.35 -5.60 -30.99
N GLY A 88 -5.64 -5.76 -31.28
CA GLY A 88 -6.64 -4.73 -31.02
C GLY A 88 -7.85 -4.76 -31.94
N LEU A 89 -8.63 -3.68 -31.87
CA LEU A 89 -9.92 -3.46 -32.50
C LEU A 89 -10.03 -1.99 -32.90
N ILE A 90 -10.20 -1.70 -34.18
CA ILE A 90 -10.57 -0.39 -34.71
C ILE A 90 -12.11 -0.32 -34.74
N ASN A 91 -12.64 0.76 -34.17
CA ASN A 91 -14.07 1.02 -34.08
C ASN A 91 -14.33 2.49 -34.45
N GLY A 92 -14.50 2.76 -35.74
CA GLY A 92 -14.51 4.12 -36.26
C GLY A 92 -13.15 4.80 -36.08
N ASN A 93 -13.10 5.86 -35.28
CA ASN A 93 -11.87 6.62 -34.99
C ASN A 93 -11.23 6.22 -33.64
N VAL A 94 -11.63 5.11 -33.03
CA VAL A 94 -11.06 4.61 -31.77
C VAL A 94 -10.39 3.27 -31.98
N PHE A 95 -9.16 3.12 -31.48
CA PHE A 95 -8.43 1.86 -31.41
C PHE A 95 -8.39 1.38 -29.96
N ILE A 96 -8.82 0.14 -29.72
CA ILE A 96 -8.82 -0.53 -28.42
C ILE A 96 -7.82 -1.68 -28.51
N SER A 97 -6.85 -1.74 -27.61
CA SER A 97 -5.72 -2.69 -27.69
C SER A 97 -5.32 -3.19 -26.31
N ILE A 98 -4.76 -4.40 -26.27
CA ILE A 98 -4.18 -5.01 -25.08
C ILE A 98 -2.67 -4.73 -25.12
N GLN A 99 -2.10 -4.17 -24.06
CA GLN A 99 -0.66 -3.92 -23.99
C GLN A 99 0.12 -5.24 -24.14
N PRO A 100 1.15 -5.32 -25.02
CA PRO A 100 2.01 -6.50 -25.12
C PRO A 100 2.64 -6.87 -23.77
N PRO A 101 2.80 -8.17 -23.47
CA PRO A 101 3.31 -8.61 -22.18
C PRO A 101 4.74 -8.15 -21.95
N ARG A 102 5.04 -7.80 -20.70
CA ARG A 102 6.38 -7.99 -20.14
C ARG A 102 6.50 -9.51 -19.93
N GLY A 103 7.47 -10.15 -20.57
CA GLY A 103 7.29 -11.53 -21.03
C GLY A 103 7.09 -12.63 -19.97
N TYR A 104 6.11 -13.51 -20.24
CA TYR A 104 5.93 -14.89 -19.76
C TYR A 104 5.19 -15.13 -18.41
N TYR A 105 4.50 -16.30 -18.30
CA TYR A 105 3.53 -16.72 -17.25
C TYR A 105 3.47 -18.27 -17.10
N GLU A 106 3.03 -18.83 -15.94
CA GLU A 106 1.88 -19.80 -15.78
C GLU A 106 1.84 -20.82 -14.58
N ASN A 107 0.72 -20.87 -13.84
CA ASN A 107 -0.10 -22.04 -13.32
C ASN A 107 0.00 -22.59 -11.84
N GLU A 108 -1.13 -23.12 -11.30
CA GLU A 108 -1.63 -23.26 -9.88
C GLU A 108 -2.30 -24.66 -9.53
N ASP A 109 -2.83 -25.08 -8.33
CA ASP A 109 -2.58 -24.85 -6.87
C ASP A 109 -3.17 -25.94 -5.83
N PRO A 110 -4.35 -25.85 -5.12
CA PRO A 110 -4.46 -26.16 -3.64
C PRO A 110 -5.56 -27.10 -3.03
N GLY A 111 -5.40 -27.48 -1.72
CA GLY A 111 -6.47 -27.68 -0.67
C GLY A 111 -6.97 -29.13 -0.29
N LYS A 112 -7.80 -29.41 0.77
CA LYS A 112 -8.11 -28.84 2.14
C LYS A 112 -9.12 -29.76 2.94
N LEU A 113 -9.42 -29.49 4.25
CA LEU A 113 -10.68 -29.76 5.05
C LEU A 113 -10.77 -30.83 6.23
N PRO A 114 -11.77 -30.75 7.16
CA PRO A 114 -11.81 -31.40 8.50
C PRO A 114 -13.13 -32.20 8.82
N LEU A 115 -13.60 -32.22 10.08
CA LEU A 115 -14.99 -32.30 10.64
C LEU A 115 -15.25 -33.55 11.53
N LEU A 116 -15.91 -33.53 12.71
CA LEU A 116 -16.30 -32.48 13.69
C LEU A 116 -16.57 -33.13 15.08
N ARG A 117 -15.96 -32.68 16.19
CA ARG A 117 -16.65 -32.60 17.51
C ARG A 117 -16.24 -31.40 18.35
N PRO A 118 -14.96 -30.98 18.41
CA PRO A 118 -14.46 -29.77 17.75
C PRO A 118 -15.44 -28.90 16.92
N MET A 119 -16.68 -28.66 17.35
CA MET A 119 -17.68 -27.78 16.72
C MET A 119 -17.27 -26.30 16.68
N ILE A 120 -16.07 -26.01 17.16
CA ILE A 120 -15.38 -24.74 17.09
C ILE A 120 -13.92 -25.03 16.70
N TRP A 121 -13.22 -25.95 17.39
CA TRP A 121 -11.81 -26.28 17.08
C TRP A 121 -11.55 -26.80 15.65
N GLU A 122 -12.43 -27.58 15.02
CA GLU A 122 -12.27 -28.03 13.61
C GLU A 122 -12.98 -27.13 12.60
N ALA A 123 -13.84 -26.20 13.05
CA ALA A 123 -14.21 -25.06 12.22
C ALA A 123 -13.03 -24.07 12.13
N VAL A 124 -12.29 -23.93 13.24
CA VAL A 124 -11.01 -23.22 13.37
C VAL A 124 -9.94 -23.91 12.51
N CYS A 125 -9.52 -25.16 12.77
CA CYS A 125 -8.58 -25.89 11.90
C CYS A 125 -9.09 -26.05 10.45
N GLY A 126 -10.40 -26.12 10.25
CA GLY A 126 -11.05 -26.21 8.93
C GLY A 126 -10.93 -24.96 8.08
N ALA A 127 -10.91 -23.81 8.74
CA ALA A 127 -10.60 -22.50 8.16
C ALA A 127 -9.14 -22.08 8.41
N ASP A 128 -8.28 -22.98 8.90
CA ASP A 128 -6.88 -22.78 9.30
C ASP A 128 -6.62 -21.80 10.47
N LEU A 129 -7.67 -21.35 11.17
CA LEU A 129 -7.59 -20.36 12.24
C LEU A 129 -6.86 -20.84 13.51
N ASP A 130 -6.52 -22.14 13.59
CA ASP A 130 -5.62 -22.67 14.61
C ASP A 130 -4.18 -22.17 14.39
N LYS A 131 -3.78 -22.00 13.13
CA LYS A 131 -2.47 -21.50 12.71
C LYS A 131 -2.41 -19.98 12.81
N ASP A 132 -3.44 -19.27 12.35
CA ASP A 132 -3.56 -17.81 12.53
C ASP A 132 -3.47 -17.37 14.00
N LEU A 133 -3.97 -18.21 14.91
CA LEU A 133 -3.94 -17.96 16.35
C LEU A 133 -2.80 -18.69 17.07
N GLU A 134 -1.92 -19.41 16.38
CA GLU A 134 -0.80 -20.16 16.99
C GLU A 134 -1.26 -21.06 18.17
N LEU A 135 -2.42 -21.69 18.05
CA LEU A 135 -3.06 -22.42 19.13
C LEU A 135 -2.65 -23.90 19.16
N ALA A 136 -2.30 -24.41 20.34
CA ALA A 136 -2.27 -25.84 20.60
C ALA A 136 -3.64 -26.32 21.12
N GLU A 137 -4.18 -27.40 20.55
CA GLU A 137 -5.45 -28.03 20.99
C GLU A 137 -5.50 -28.26 22.51
N LYS A 138 -4.37 -28.69 23.09
CA LYS A 138 -4.20 -28.94 24.52
C LYS A 138 -4.36 -27.69 25.39
N GLU A 139 -4.04 -26.51 24.86
CA GLU A 139 -4.17 -25.23 25.57
C GLU A 139 -5.58 -24.67 25.41
N VAL A 140 -6.17 -24.80 24.21
CA VAL A 140 -7.57 -24.47 23.94
C VAL A 140 -8.53 -25.21 24.86
N PHE A 141 -8.32 -26.51 25.10
CA PHE A 141 -9.13 -27.28 26.05
C PHE A 141 -8.71 -27.15 27.52
N ALA A 142 -7.65 -26.39 27.84
CA ALA A 142 -7.26 -26.08 29.21
C ALA A 142 -7.91 -24.79 29.74
N ASP A 143 -8.12 -23.79 28.87
CA ASP A 143 -8.82 -22.53 29.18
C ASP A 143 -9.70 -22.11 27.98
N PHE A 144 -10.85 -22.79 27.87
CA PHE A 144 -11.74 -22.65 26.71
C PHE A 144 -12.41 -21.27 26.63
N ASP A 145 -12.67 -20.64 27.78
CA ASP A 145 -13.29 -19.30 27.81
C ASP A 145 -12.29 -18.23 27.32
N LYS A 146 -11.02 -18.29 27.74
CA LYS A 146 -9.97 -17.41 27.19
C LYS A 146 -9.69 -17.68 25.71
N PHE A 147 -9.80 -18.93 25.26
CA PHE A 147 -9.79 -19.26 23.82
C PHE A 147 -10.96 -18.58 23.10
N LEU A 148 -12.18 -18.64 23.64
CA LEU A 148 -13.35 -17.97 23.05
C LEU A 148 -13.18 -16.45 23.02
N GLU A 149 -12.60 -15.81 24.05
CA GLU A 149 -12.28 -14.37 23.99
C GLU A 149 -11.30 -14.06 22.84
N ARG A 150 -10.22 -14.84 22.70
CA ARG A 150 -9.20 -14.64 21.66
C ARG A 150 -9.77 -14.88 20.26
N LEU A 151 -10.52 -15.97 20.07
CA LEU A 151 -11.21 -16.28 18.82
C LEU A 151 -12.27 -15.23 18.48
N HIS A 152 -13.05 -14.75 19.45
CA HIS A 152 -14.05 -13.72 19.21
C HIS A 152 -13.42 -12.38 18.85
N SER A 153 -12.28 -12.01 19.43
CA SER A 153 -11.52 -10.83 19.00
C SER A 153 -11.07 -10.96 17.55
N TYR A 154 -10.42 -12.08 17.18
CA TYR A 154 -9.93 -12.31 15.83
C TYR A 154 -11.05 -12.39 14.78
N LEU A 155 -12.16 -13.07 15.09
CA LEU A 155 -13.35 -13.09 14.22
C LEU A 155 -14.02 -11.72 14.11
N THR A 156 -14.00 -10.91 15.19
CA THR A 156 -14.42 -9.49 15.11
C THR A 156 -13.53 -8.74 14.12
N ASP A 157 -12.21 -8.90 14.24
CA ASP A 157 -11.22 -8.20 13.40
C ASP A 157 -11.31 -8.61 11.93
N LEU A 158 -11.54 -9.90 11.62
CA LEU A 158 -11.88 -10.34 10.26
C LEU A 158 -13.21 -9.73 9.77
N SER A 159 -14.27 -9.79 10.58
CA SER A 159 -15.60 -9.28 10.18
C SER A 159 -15.66 -7.76 10.02
N ASP A 160 -14.75 -7.04 10.68
CA ASP A 160 -14.68 -5.58 10.65
C ASP A 160 -13.61 -5.04 9.69
N THR A 161 -12.81 -5.92 9.08
CA THR A 161 -11.82 -5.55 8.07
C THR A 161 -12.52 -5.07 6.79
N MET A 162 -12.11 -3.90 6.30
CA MET A 162 -12.61 -3.36 5.03
C MET A 162 -12.00 -4.14 3.87
N ILE A 163 -12.85 -4.59 2.94
CA ILE A 163 -12.49 -5.29 1.70
C ILE A 163 -13.27 -4.70 0.52
N ASN A 164 -12.84 -4.96 -0.71
CA ASN A 164 -13.50 -4.48 -1.93
C ASN A 164 -14.65 -5.42 -2.36
N ASP A 165 -15.90 -4.96 -2.33
CA ASP A 165 -17.08 -5.66 -2.89
C ASP A 165 -17.15 -5.56 -4.44
N GLY A 166 -16.02 -5.79 -5.10
CA GLY A 166 -15.86 -5.76 -6.56
C GLY A 166 -15.04 -4.58 -7.10
N LEU A 167 -15.29 -4.20 -8.35
CA LEU A 167 -14.46 -3.27 -9.12
C LEU A 167 -15.21 -1.97 -9.45
N HIS A 168 -14.48 -0.86 -9.49
CA HIS A 168 -15.00 0.44 -9.96
C HIS A 168 -15.39 0.38 -11.44
N ILE A 169 -16.47 1.07 -11.80
CA ILE A 169 -16.87 1.34 -13.19
C ILE A 169 -16.82 2.84 -13.39
N MET A 170 -15.85 3.29 -14.18
CA MET A 170 -15.57 4.70 -14.45
C MET A 170 -16.83 5.50 -14.79
N GLY A 171 -17.06 6.60 -14.07
CA GLY A 171 -18.23 7.46 -14.23
C GLY A 171 -19.56 6.91 -13.66
N LYS A 172 -19.57 5.74 -13.00
CA LYS A 172 -20.75 5.20 -12.32
C LYS A 172 -20.63 5.34 -10.80
N ALA A 173 -21.65 5.91 -10.17
CA ALA A 173 -21.75 5.99 -8.71
C ALA A 173 -22.15 4.63 -8.08
N PRO A 174 -21.73 4.37 -6.82
CA PRO A 174 -22.41 3.39 -6.00
C PRO A 174 -23.84 3.87 -5.72
N GLU A 175 -24.76 2.92 -5.62
CA GLU A 175 -26.21 3.14 -5.47
C GLU A 175 -26.73 2.24 -4.33
N GLN A 176 -27.85 2.62 -3.71
CA GLN A 176 -28.55 1.81 -2.70
C GLN A 176 -27.61 1.37 -1.56
N ASP A 177 -27.64 0.10 -1.14
CA ASP A 177 -26.85 -0.41 -0.02
C ASP A 177 -25.34 -0.26 -0.20
N ARG A 178 -24.82 -0.31 -1.44
CA ARG A 178 -23.40 -0.03 -1.72
C ARG A 178 -23.02 1.43 -1.48
N LEU A 179 -23.93 2.37 -1.69
CA LEU A 179 -23.71 3.77 -1.32
C LEU A 179 -23.76 3.95 0.20
N VAL A 180 -24.74 3.33 0.87
CA VAL A 180 -24.90 3.37 2.34
C VAL A 180 -23.66 2.82 3.05
N GLU A 181 -23.18 1.63 2.63
CA GLU A 181 -21.97 1.02 3.18
C GLU A 181 -20.76 1.91 2.93
N PHE A 182 -20.51 2.35 1.70
CA PHE A 182 -19.35 3.19 1.37
C PHE A 182 -19.33 4.50 2.19
N LEU A 183 -20.46 5.17 2.36
CA LEU A 183 -20.59 6.36 3.22
C LEU A 183 -20.25 6.08 4.69
N VAL A 184 -20.68 4.93 5.23
CA VAL A 184 -20.35 4.52 6.61
C VAL A 184 -18.89 4.10 6.73
N GLN A 185 -18.28 3.47 5.72
CA GLN A 185 -16.85 3.14 5.71
C GLN A 185 -15.99 4.41 5.72
N LEU A 186 -16.27 5.37 4.83
CA LEU A 186 -15.53 6.65 4.75
C LEU A 186 -15.64 7.52 6.02
N THR A 187 -16.67 7.29 6.84
CA THR A 187 -16.90 8.00 8.11
C THR A 187 -16.56 7.16 9.35
N ARG A 188 -15.89 6.00 9.20
CA ARG A 188 -15.32 5.25 10.34
C ARG A 188 -14.23 6.01 11.09
N LEU A 189 -13.53 6.92 10.41
CA LEU A 189 -12.50 7.81 10.98
C LEU A 189 -12.95 9.28 10.91
N PRO A 190 -12.38 10.17 11.75
CA PRO A 190 -12.59 11.61 11.61
C PRO A 190 -12.12 12.13 10.25
N ASN A 191 -12.88 13.06 9.66
CA ASN A 191 -12.58 13.71 8.37
C ASN A 191 -12.41 15.21 8.60
N GLY A 192 -11.16 15.66 8.79
CA GLY A 192 -10.86 17.03 9.21
C GLY A 192 -11.45 17.34 10.58
N ASP A 193 -12.28 18.39 10.67
CA ASP A 193 -13.02 18.75 11.88
C ASP A 193 -14.28 17.89 12.13
N THR A 194 -14.66 17.02 11.17
CA THR A 194 -15.81 16.11 11.30
C THR A 194 -15.39 14.87 12.11
N PRO A 195 -16.07 14.51 13.21
CA PRO A 195 -15.69 13.34 14.02
C PRO A 195 -15.98 12.00 13.32
N SER A 196 -15.50 10.89 13.88
CA SER A 196 -15.87 9.55 13.43
C SER A 196 -17.36 9.27 13.71
N LEU A 197 -18.10 8.73 12.74
CA LEU A 197 -19.48 8.27 12.93
C LEU A 197 -19.52 7.09 13.92
N ARG A 198 -18.56 6.17 13.82
CA ARG A 198 -18.43 5.00 14.71
C ARG A 198 -18.25 5.43 16.16
N GLU A 199 -17.27 6.28 16.43
CA GLU A 199 -17.01 6.79 17.79
C GLU A 199 -18.19 7.61 18.30
N SER A 200 -18.83 8.43 17.44
CA SER A 200 -19.97 9.24 17.83
C SER A 200 -21.17 8.37 18.25
N VAL A 201 -21.47 7.31 17.50
CA VAL A 201 -22.55 6.36 17.84
C VAL A 201 -22.23 5.56 19.11
N LEU A 202 -20.97 5.11 19.28
CA LEU A 202 -20.54 4.41 20.50
C LEU A 202 -20.63 5.31 21.75
N ASN A 203 -20.15 6.54 21.67
CA ASN A 203 -20.27 7.53 22.74
C ASN A 203 -21.74 7.89 23.04
N ALA A 204 -22.59 8.00 22.01
CA ALA A 204 -24.02 8.22 22.19
C ALA A 204 -24.74 7.02 22.85
N MET A 205 -24.27 5.79 22.58
CA MET A 205 -24.67 4.55 23.28
C MET A 205 -24.08 4.41 24.69
N GLY A 206 -23.13 5.27 25.09
CA GLY A 206 -22.51 5.29 26.41
C GLY A 206 -21.27 4.41 26.57
N HIS A 207 -20.54 4.12 25.48
CA HIS A 207 -19.31 3.34 25.48
C HIS A 207 -18.15 4.12 24.82
N GLY A 208 -16.97 4.14 25.46
CA GLY A 208 -15.74 4.65 24.85
C GLY A 208 -15.14 3.65 23.87
N TYR A 209 -14.56 4.12 22.76
CA TYR A 209 -14.09 3.23 21.69
C TYR A 209 -12.84 2.43 22.10
N ASP A 210 -11.85 3.06 22.73
CA ASP A 210 -10.59 2.42 23.14
C ASP A 210 -10.83 1.27 24.12
N ASP A 211 -11.73 1.47 25.10
CA ASP A 211 -12.16 0.45 26.06
C ASP A 211 -12.74 -0.80 25.36
N LEU A 212 -13.48 -0.60 24.26
CA LEU A 212 -14.02 -1.68 23.44
C LEU A 212 -12.95 -2.33 22.56
N LEU A 213 -11.94 -1.59 22.09
CA LEU A 213 -10.82 -2.11 21.30
C LEU A 213 -9.88 -2.99 22.13
N GLU A 214 -9.51 -2.56 23.34
CA GLU A 214 -8.73 -3.35 24.31
C GLU A 214 -9.46 -4.62 24.80
N ASN A 215 -10.78 -4.62 24.68
CA ASN A 215 -11.65 -5.66 25.25
C ASN A 215 -12.62 -6.27 24.23
N LYS A 216 -12.26 -6.29 22.93
CA LYS A 216 -13.08 -6.84 21.83
C LYS A 216 -13.66 -8.21 22.15
N GLY A 217 -12.80 -9.15 22.58
CA GLY A 217 -13.20 -10.50 22.95
C GLY A 217 -13.90 -10.64 24.31
N LYS A 218 -13.72 -9.68 25.23
CA LYS A 218 -14.01 -9.89 26.66
C LYS A 218 -15.43 -9.55 27.05
N THR A 219 -16.07 -10.40 27.87
CA THR A 219 -17.39 -10.07 28.46
C THR A 219 -17.23 -9.36 29.80
N LEU A 220 -17.59 -8.09 29.86
CA LEU A 220 -17.41 -7.26 31.06
C LEU A 220 -18.75 -6.84 31.66
N LEU A 221 -18.78 -6.61 32.98
CA LEU A 221 -20.02 -6.19 33.68
C LEU A 221 -20.57 -4.87 33.13
N ARG A 222 -19.68 -3.93 32.75
CA ARG A 222 -20.04 -2.67 32.06
C ARG A 222 -20.65 -2.87 30.67
N TYR A 223 -20.38 -4.02 30.02
CA TYR A 223 -20.95 -4.43 28.74
C TYR A 223 -22.23 -5.26 28.89
N LYS A 224 -22.72 -5.47 30.13
CA LYS A 224 -23.99 -6.16 30.44
C LYS A 224 -24.08 -7.57 29.83
N GLY A 225 -22.97 -8.31 29.87
CA GLY A 225 -22.87 -9.68 29.35
C GLY A 225 -22.57 -9.79 27.85
N LYS A 226 -22.22 -8.68 27.19
CA LYS A 226 -21.76 -8.65 25.79
C LYS A 226 -20.24 -8.48 25.71
N THR A 227 -19.67 -8.84 24.56
CA THR A 227 -18.27 -8.60 24.22
C THR A 227 -18.08 -7.17 23.70
N GLY A 228 -16.84 -6.66 23.72
CA GLY A 228 -16.53 -5.35 23.12
C GLY A 228 -16.84 -5.32 21.61
N GLY A 229 -16.51 -6.39 20.90
CA GLY A 229 -16.76 -6.56 19.47
C GLY A 229 -18.25 -6.53 19.11
N TRP A 230 -19.10 -7.19 19.92
CA TRP A 230 -20.56 -7.14 19.72
C TRP A 230 -21.10 -5.70 19.81
N ILE A 231 -20.55 -4.89 20.73
CA ILE A 231 -20.98 -3.49 20.90
C ILE A 231 -20.53 -2.63 19.71
N ILE A 232 -19.30 -2.84 19.21
CA ILE A 232 -18.80 -2.18 17.97
C ILE A 232 -19.69 -2.55 16.78
N GLN A 233 -20.01 -3.83 16.60
CA GLN A 233 -20.91 -4.31 15.55
C GLN A 233 -22.31 -3.70 15.65
N SER A 234 -22.92 -3.68 16.85
CA SER A 234 -24.25 -3.09 17.03
C SER A 234 -24.29 -1.57 16.81
N ALA A 235 -23.17 -0.86 17.02
CA ALA A 235 -23.02 0.53 16.62
C ALA A 235 -22.86 0.69 15.10
N HIS A 236 -22.16 -0.23 14.43
CA HIS A 236 -22.04 -0.24 12.97
C HIS A 236 -23.38 -0.47 12.28
N GLU A 237 -24.19 -1.43 12.77
CA GLU A 237 -25.56 -1.69 12.32
C GLU A 237 -26.46 -0.45 12.45
N LYS A 238 -26.32 0.31 13.55
CA LYS A 238 -27.03 1.58 13.74
C LYS A 238 -26.57 2.67 12.78
N ALA A 239 -25.27 2.78 12.50
CA ALA A 239 -24.74 3.71 11.50
C ALA A 239 -25.29 3.41 10.10
N LEU A 240 -25.29 2.14 9.69
CA LEU A 240 -25.86 1.68 8.42
C LEU A 240 -27.37 1.99 8.35
N ALA A 241 -28.13 1.70 9.41
CA ALA A 241 -29.57 1.97 9.45
C ALA A 241 -29.90 3.47 9.35
N MET A 242 -29.14 4.34 10.04
CA MET A 242 -29.32 5.80 9.93
C MET A 242 -28.98 6.33 8.53
N VAL A 243 -27.87 5.89 7.93
CA VAL A 243 -27.48 6.33 6.58
C VAL A 243 -28.44 5.77 5.52
N LYS A 244 -28.98 4.55 5.68
CA LYS A 244 -30.06 4.03 4.83
C LYS A 244 -31.36 4.81 4.96
N CYS A 245 -31.68 5.28 6.18
CA CYS A 245 -32.82 6.16 6.41
C CYS A 245 -32.64 7.53 5.71
N LEU A 246 -31.43 8.08 5.67
CA LEU A 246 -31.12 9.28 4.89
C LEU A 246 -31.19 9.02 3.37
N GLU A 247 -30.65 7.91 2.89
CA GLU A 247 -30.68 7.52 1.46
C GLU A 247 -32.11 7.43 0.94
N SER A 248 -33.01 6.79 1.68
CA SER A 248 -34.43 6.68 1.35
C SER A 248 -35.18 8.02 1.43
N ASN A 249 -34.65 9.01 2.17
CA ASN A 249 -35.10 10.40 2.18
C ASN A 249 -34.25 11.31 1.27
N GLN A 250 -33.57 10.73 0.27
CA GLN A 250 -32.74 11.40 -0.75
C GLN A 250 -31.56 12.24 -0.20
N PHE A 251 -31.17 12.01 1.06
CA PHE A 251 -30.20 12.76 1.85
C PHE A 251 -30.63 14.19 2.24
N ASP A 252 -31.93 14.40 2.52
CA ASP A 252 -32.42 15.63 3.16
C ASP A 252 -31.86 15.80 4.59
N ALA A 253 -31.00 16.81 4.78
CA ALA A 253 -30.38 17.10 6.07
C ALA A 253 -31.37 17.58 7.15
N THR A 254 -32.55 18.11 6.78
CA THR A 254 -33.52 18.64 7.75
C THR A 254 -34.08 17.57 8.70
N GLY A 255 -34.09 16.31 8.26
CA GLY A 255 -34.57 15.16 9.04
C GLY A 255 -33.56 14.59 10.06
N ILE A 256 -32.29 14.98 10.03
CA ILE A 256 -31.17 14.30 10.73
C ILE A 256 -31.46 14.07 12.22
N ASN A 257 -31.94 15.06 12.96
CA ASN A 257 -32.19 14.91 14.40
C ASN A 257 -33.22 13.81 14.71
N ALA A 258 -34.25 13.64 13.88
CA ALA A 258 -35.25 12.58 14.02
C ALA A 258 -34.69 11.20 13.62
N VAL A 259 -33.77 11.15 12.65
CA VAL A 259 -33.04 9.92 12.29
C VAL A 259 -32.16 9.46 13.45
N VAL A 260 -31.41 10.37 14.09
CA VAL A 260 -30.59 10.05 15.27
C VAL A 260 -31.45 9.62 16.45
N GLU A 261 -32.52 10.36 16.77
CA GLU A 261 -33.41 10.05 17.90
C GLU A 261 -34.12 8.69 17.73
N SER A 262 -34.60 8.37 16.52
CA SER A 262 -35.27 7.09 16.26
C SER A 262 -34.35 5.86 16.33
N HIS A 263 -33.05 6.01 16.02
CA HIS A 263 -32.10 4.90 16.02
C HIS A 263 -31.29 4.75 17.31
N ILE A 264 -31.07 5.84 18.05
CA ILE A 264 -30.26 5.85 19.29
C ILE A 264 -31.13 6.04 20.55
N GLY A 265 -32.35 6.58 20.42
CA GLY A 265 -33.24 6.88 21.56
C GLY A 265 -32.97 8.21 22.25
N ARG A 266 -32.12 9.05 21.64
CA ARG A 266 -31.76 10.41 22.04
C ARG A 266 -31.19 11.15 20.83
N THR A 267 -31.24 12.48 20.83
CA THR A 267 -30.38 13.27 19.96
C THR A 267 -28.91 13.16 20.40
N ASP A 268 -27.99 13.32 19.45
CA ASP A 268 -26.57 13.48 19.73
C ASP A 268 -25.93 14.44 18.72
N LYS A 269 -25.19 15.44 19.22
CA LYS A 269 -24.59 16.48 18.38
C LYS A 269 -23.53 15.91 17.42
N ASN A 270 -22.68 15.02 17.90
CA ASN A 270 -21.56 14.54 17.09
C ASN A 270 -22.09 13.63 15.98
N VAL A 271 -23.01 12.71 16.30
CA VAL A 271 -23.70 11.89 15.29
C VAL A 271 -24.38 12.77 14.24
N ALA A 272 -25.13 13.80 14.67
CA ALA A 272 -25.80 14.72 13.76
C ALA A 272 -24.83 15.45 12.81
N VAL A 273 -23.67 15.91 13.31
CA VAL A 273 -22.64 16.57 12.47
C VAL A 273 -22.05 15.63 11.41
N VAL A 274 -21.84 14.35 11.70
CA VAL A 274 -21.33 13.42 10.67
C VAL A 274 -22.40 13.05 9.65
N LEU A 275 -23.66 12.94 10.06
CA LEU A 275 -24.77 12.74 9.13
C LEU A 275 -25.01 13.97 8.23
N ASP A 276 -24.80 15.19 8.76
CA ASP A 276 -24.87 16.45 8.00
C ASP A 276 -23.75 16.51 6.94
N TYR A 277 -22.51 16.18 7.32
CA TYR A 277 -21.39 16.03 6.40
C TYR A 277 -21.65 14.96 5.31
N ILE A 278 -22.31 13.85 5.65
CA ILE A 278 -22.73 12.82 4.69
C ILE A 278 -23.71 13.37 3.66
N CYS A 279 -24.70 14.16 4.08
CA CYS A 279 -25.71 14.74 3.19
C CYS A 279 -25.16 15.87 2.32
N GLU A 280 -24.50 16.88 2.91
CA GLU A 280 -24.17 18.15 2.25
C GLU A 280 -22.83 18.12 1.50
N ILE A 281 -21.87 17.28 1.90
CA ILE A 281 -20.52 17.25 1.32
C ILE A 281 -20.22 15.91 0.64
N LEU A 282 -20.30 14.81 1.39
CA LEU A 282 -19.76 13.53 0.94
C LEU A 282 -20.59 12.89 -0.18
N THR A 283 -21.91 12.84 -0.02
CA THR A 283 -22.80 12.25 -1.05
C THR A 283 -22.78 13.04 -2.36
N PRO A 284 -22.82 14.39 -2.38
CA PRO A 284 -22.62 15.17 -3.59
C PRO A 284 -21.27 14.92 -4.27
N ASN A 285 -20.17 14.85 -3.50
CA ASN A 285 -18.84 14.59 -4.06
C ASN A 285 -18.68 13.15 -4.60
N ILE A 286 -19.32 12.14 -4.00
CA ILE A 286 -19.35 10.77 -4.55
C ILE A 286 -20.20 10.72 -5.83
N ARG A 287 -21.36 11.38 -5.87
CA ARG A 287 -22.22 11.42 -7.07
C ARG A 287 -21.54 12.09 -8.28
N ARG A 288 -20.57 12.97 -8.04
CA ARG A 288 -19.69 13.59 -9.05
C ARG A 288 -18.60 12.68 -9.64
N VAL A 289 -18.61 11.38 -9.35
CA VAL A 289 -17.79 10.40 -10.08
C VAL A 289 -17.99 10.45 -11.60
N THR A 290 -19.14 10.94 -12.08
CA THR A 290 -19.40 11.27 -13.50
C THR A 290 -18.33 12.16 -14.13
N ASP A 291 -17.74 13.06 -13.33
CA ASP A 291 -16.67 13.98 -13.74
C ASP A 291 -15.44 13.23 -14.29
N GLU A 292 -15.26 11.92 -14.00
CA GLU A 292 -14.21 11.07 -14.58
C GLU A 292 -14.28 10.98 -16.10
N ILE A 293 -15.48 10.75 -16.65
CA ILE A 293 -15.68 10.64 -18.11
C ILE A 293 -15.52 12.01 -18.75
N ASP A 294 -16.15 13.04 -18.19
CA ASP A 294 -16.15 14.39 -18.74
C ASP A 294 -14.76 15.04 -18.68
N SER A 295 -13.98 14.77 -17.62
CA SER A 295 -12.60 15.23 -17.50
C SER A 295 -11.65 14.47 -18.43
N SER A 296 -11.91 13.19 -18.69
CA SER A 296 -11.16 12.43 -19.69
C SER A 296 -11.42 12.95 -21.11
N LEU A 297 -12.68 13.28 -21.43
CA LEU A 297 -13.06 13.93 -22.70
C LEU A 297 -12.49 15.35 -22.82
N THR A 298 -12.40 16.07 -21.71
CA THR A 298 -11.71 17.37 -21.61
C THR A 298 -10.22 17.20 -21.94
N GLY A 299 -9.55 16.21 -21.34
CA GLY A 299 -8.15 15.88 -21.62
C GLY A 299 -7.89 15.48 -23.07
N PHE A 300 -8.74 14.62 -23.66
CA PHE A 300 -8.65 14.26 -25.09
C PHE A 300 -8.83 15.47 -26.02
N SER A 301 -9.56 16.49 -25.57
CA SER A 301 -9.79 17.75 -26.31
C SER A 301 -8.69 18.80 -26.08
N GLY A 302 -7.62 18.47 -25.35
CA GLY A 302 -6.55 19.41 -24.99
C GLY A 302 -6.94 20.44 -23.93
N GLY A 303 -8.05 20.23 -23.22
CA GLY A 303 -8.56 21.11 -22.18
C GLY A 303 -7.85 20.96 -20.83
N PHE A 304 -7.97 21.97 -19.98
CA PHE A 304 -7.40 21.95 -18.63
C PHE A 304 -8.24 21.11 -17.67
N VAL A 305 -7.79 19.88 -17.41
CA VAL A 305 -8.37 19.03 -16.36
C VAL A 305 -8.02 19.60 -14.98
N LEU A 306 -9.04 19.88 -14.17
CA LEU A 306 -8.86 20.53 -12.87
C LEU A 306 -8.03 19.65 -11.91
N PRO A 307 -7.04 20.22 -11.21
CA PRO A 307 -6.25 19.48 -10.24
C PRO A 307 -7.05 19.18 -8.96
N GLY A 308 -6.54 18.22 -8.18
CA GLY A 308 -7.04 17.85 -6.85
C GLY A 308 -5.99 17.07 -6.06
N PRO A 309 -6.11 16.95 -4.73
CA PRO A 309 -5.21 16.11 -3.93
C PRO A 309 -5.41 14.61 -4.22
N SER A 310 -4.39 13.79 -3.92
CA SER A 310 -4.52 12.34 -3.82
C SER A 310 -4.32 11.86 -2.38
N GLY A 311 -4.80 10.65 -2.10
CA GLY A 311 -4.89 10.10 -0.75
C GLY A 311 -5.64 8.76 -0.76
N ALA A 312 -6.00 8.28 0.43
CA ALA A 312 -6.94 7.18 0.62
C ALA A 312 -8.17 7.75 1.35
N PRO A 313 -9.34 7.92 0.69
CA PRO A 313 -10.53 8.49 1.32
C PRO A 313 -10.90 7.77 2.64
N SER A 314 -10.67 6.46 2.67
CA SER A 314 -10.85 5.57 3.83
C SER A 314 -10.03 5.95 5.07
N ARG A 315 -8.92 6.70 4.92
CA ARG A 315 -8.07 7.19 6.03
C ARG A 315 -8.55 8.50 6.68
N GLY A 316 -9.84 8.83 6.60
CA GLY A 316 -10.33 10.14 7.04
C GLY A 316 -9.88 11.27 6.12
N GLN A 317 -9.76 10.98 4.82
CA GLN A 317 -9.35 11.91 3.75
C GLN A 317 -10.45 12.02 2.69
N ALA A 318 -11.73 11.88 3.06
CA ALA A 318 -12.83 11.92 2.11
C ALA A 318 -13.07 13.33 1.51
N ASP A 319 -12.39 14.36 2.04
CA ASP A 319 -12.27 15.71 1.48
C ASP A 319 -11.53 15.77 0.13
N ILE A 320 -10.78 14.72 -0.25
CA ILE A 320 -10.13 14.64 -1.57
C ILE A 320 -11.12 14.37 -2.72
N LEU A 321 -12.34 13.93 -2.41
CA LEU A 321 -13.41 13.73 -3.40
C LEU A 321 -13.98 15.08 -3.86
N PRO A 322 -14.46 15.23 -5.11
CA PRO A 322 -14.77 14.18 -6.09
C PRO A 322 -13.56 13.65 -6.87
N THR A 323 -13.73 12.51 -7.52
CA THR A 323 -12.79 11.98 -8.52
C THR A 323 -12.87 12.79 -9.84
N GLY A 324 -12.29 12.27 -10.93
CA GLY A 324 -12.19 13.00 -12.20
C GLY A 324 -11.21 14.18 -12.18
N ARG A 325 -10.21 14.16 -11.29
CA ARG A 325 -9.21 15.24 -11.15
C ARG A 325 -7.83 14.82 -11.63
N ASN A 326 -7.07 15.79 -12.14
CA ASN A 326 -5.65 15.61 -12.41
C ASN A 326 -4.88 15.67 -11.09
N PHE A 327 -4.76 14.52 -10.40
CA PHE A 327 -4.36 14.52 -9.01
C PHE A 327 -2.87 14.89 -8.82
N PHE A 328 -2.58 15.61 -7.74
CA PHE A 328 -1.22 15.85 -7.25
C PHE A 328 -1.00 15.14 -5.91
N SER A 329 0.26 14.88 -5.57
CA SER A 329 0.65 14.21 -4.33
C SER A 329 0.80 15.20 -3.16
N VAL A 330 2.01 15.36 -2.63
CA VAL A 330 2.31 16.09 -1.38
C VAL A 330 3.65 16.82 -1.49
N ASP A 331 3.81 17.94 -0.77
CA ASP A 331 5.09 18.63 -0.67
C ASP A 331 6.09 17.76 0.12
N PRO A 332 7.15 17.23 -0.51
CA PRO A 332 8.07 16.30 0.13
C PRO A 332 8.87 16.97 1.27
N ASN A 333 8.90 18.30 1.34
CA ASN A 333 9.58 19.05 2.39
C ASN A 333 8.82 19.04 3.72
N LYS A 334 7.55 18.61 3.75
CA LYS A 334 6.69 18.59 4.94
C LYS A 334 6.50 17.19 5.55
N ILE A 335 7.33 16.25 5.11
CA ILE A 335 7.26 14.83 5.47
C ILE A 335 8.44 14.45 6.38
N PRO A 336 8.21 13.72 7.48
CA PRO A 336 6.91 13.35 8.04
C PRO A 336 6.18 14.56 8.65
N THR A 337 4.85 14.54 8.63
CA THR A 337 4.03 15.55 9.32
C THR A 337 3.98 15.31 10.83
N PRO A 338 3.57 16.30 11.66
CA PRO A 338 3.40 16.09 13.10
C PRO A 338 2.38 15.00 13.48
N ALA A 339 1.38 14.75 12.64
CA ALA A 339 0.43 13.64 12.84
C ALA A 339 1.09 12.29 12.52
N ALA A 340 1.77 12.18 11.37
CA ALA A 340 2.52 10.99 10.99
C ALA A 340 3.66 10.67 11.99
N TRP A 341 4.19 11.67 12.70
CA TRP A 341 5.16 11.47 13.78
C TRP A 341 4.59 10.67 14.96
N GLU A 342 3.37 10.99 15.42
CA GLU A 342 2.74 10.27 16.52
C GLU A 342 2.25 8.86 16.10
N VAL A 343 1.87 8.68 14.83
CA VAL A 343 1.59 7.36 14.25
C VAL A 343 2.87 6.51 14.15
N GLY A 344 3.96 7.06 13.59
CA GLY A 344 5.25 6.37 13.47
C GLY A 344 5.89 6.02 14.81
N LYS A 345 5.69 6.83 15.85
CA LYS A 345 6.00 6.45 17.24
C LYS A 345 5.23 5.23 17.68
N SER A 346 3.90 5.26 17.53
CA SER A 346 3.00 4.18 17.93
C SER A 346 3.30 2.86 17.22
N LEU A 347 3.65 2.91 15.92
CA LEU A 347 4.14 1.77 15.14
C LEU A 347 5.44 1.20 15.75
N GLY A 348 6.44 2.05 15.98
CA GLY A 348 7.73 1.63 16.54
C GLY A 348 7.62 1.07 17.97
N ASP A 349 6.77 1.65 18.81
CA ASP A 349 6.50 1.15 20.17
C ASP A 349 5.75 -0.19 20.15
N ALA A 350 4.79 -0.38 19.24
CA ALA A 350 4.09 -1.65 19.05
C ALA A 350 5.03 -2.76 18.54
N LEU A 351 5.87 -2.45 17.55
CA LEU A 351 6.91 -3.33 17.02
C LEU A 351 7.87 -3.79 18.14
N ILE A 352 8.40 -2.85 18.91
CA ILE A 352 9.32 -3.14 20.01
C ILE A 352 8.65 -3.97 21.11
N SER A 353 7.40 -3.65 21.46
CA SER A 353 6.63 -4.37 22.47
C SER A 353 6.42 -5.83 22.06
N ARG A 354 5.99 -6.07 20.80
CA ARG A 354 5.81 -7.42 20.25
C ARG A 354 7.11 -8.23 20.27
N CYS A 355 8.22 -7.65 19.83
CA CYS A 355 9.52 -8.34 19.86
C CYS A 355 10.01 -8.65 21.29
N LEU A 356 9.71 -7.78 22.27
CA LEU A 356 10.01 -8.01 23.68
C LEU A 356 9.14 -9.14 24.28
N GLU A 357 7.87 -9.22 23.90
CA GLU A 357 6.95 -10.29 24.30
C GLU A 357 7.38 -11.66 23.74
N GLU A 358 7.79 -11.72 22.47
CA GLU A 358 8.22 -12.95 21.80
C GLU A 358 9.63 -13.42 22.20
N THR A 359 10.59 -12.50 22.36
CA THR A 359 12.02 -12.85 22.46
C THR A 359 12.69 -12.46 23.79
N GLY A 360 12.02 -11.65 24.62
CA GLY A 360 12.60 -11.06 25.82
C GLY A 360 13.69 -10.03 25.57
N LYS A 361 13.84 -9.53 24.33
CA LYS A 361 14.91 -8.60 23.91
C LYS A 361 14.39 -7.53 22.95
N TYR A 362 15.12 -6.41 22.88
CA TYR A 362 14.92 -5.42 21.84
C TYR A 362 15.38 -5.98 20.48
N PRO A 363 14.66 -5.70 19.38
CA PRO A 363 15.15 -6.01 18.04
C PRO A 363 16.33 -5.09 17.71
N GLU A 364 17.53 -5.65 17.57
CA GLU A 364 18.75 -4.86 17.43
C GLU A 364 18.89 -4.25 16.02
N ASN A 365 18.40 -4.95 14.99
CA ASN A 365 18.58 -4.64 13.58
C ASN A 365 17.25 -4.84 12.83
N ILE A 366 16.65 -3.77 12.32
CA ILE A 366 15.30 -3.76 11.72
C ILE A 366 15.39 -3.39 10.24
N GLY A 367 14.91 -4.25 9.34
CA GLY A 367 14.70 -3.92 7.93
C GLY A 367 13.30 -3.38 7.69
N ILE A 368 13.16 -2.20 7.08
CA ILE A 368 11.84 -1.59 6.81
C ILE A 368 11.67 -1.32 5.32
N ILE A 369 10.60 -1.82 4.70
CA ILE A 369 10.31 -1.62 3.28
C ILE A 369 9.49 -0.33 3.10
N VAL A 370 10.07 0.66 2.41
CA VAL A 370 9.52 2.01 2.28
C VAL A 370 9.07 2.29 0.85
N TRP A 371 7.80 2.67 0.67
CA TRP A 371 7.21 2.95 -0.64
C TRP A 371 6.76 4.41 -0.80
N GLY A 372 6.92 4.94 -2.01
CA GLY A 372 6.46 6.30 -2.35
C GLY A 372 4.95 6.48 -2.19
N GLY A 373 4.14 5.51 -2.64
CA GLY A 373 2.68 5.55 -2.49
C GLY A 373 2.24 5.59 -1.01
N SER A 374 2.80 4.70 -0.19
CA SER A 374 2.57 4.70 1.27
C SER A 374 2.97 6.02 1.91
N THR A 375 4.12 6.59 1.53
CA THR A 375 4.61 7.89 2.02
C THR A 375 3.67 9.03 1.64
N MET A 376 3.06 9.02 0.45
CA MET A 376 2.11 10.03 -0.01
C MET A 376 0.81 10.01 0.79
N ARG A 377 0.18 8.83 0.96
CA ARG A 377 -1.13 8.69 1.63
C ARG A 377 -1.04 8.89 3.14
N SER A 378 0.01 8.37 3.77
CA SER A 378 0.28 8.58 5.21
C SER A 378 0.77 9.98 5.56
N LYS A 379 1.44 10.67 4.62
CA LYS A 379 2.24 11.88 4.88
C LYS A 379 3.44 11.60 5.82
N GLY A 380 3.92 10.34 5.84
CA GLY A 380 5.24 9.95 6.34
C GLY A 380 5.32 8.93 7.49
N ASP A 381 4.32 8.07 7.71
CA ASP A 381 4.29 7.14 8.87
C ASP A 381 5.59 6.30 8.97
N ASP A 382 5.96 5.59 7.89
CA ASP A 382 7.21 4.80 7.77
C ASP A 382 8.46 5.62 8.13
N ILE A 383 8.48 6.90 7.75
CA ILE A 383 9.64 7.80 7.89
C ILE A 383 9.77 8.27 9.34
N ALA A 384 8.64 8.54 9.99
CA ALA A 384 8.58 8.83 11.42
C ALA A 384 8.98 7.62 12.26
N GLU A 385 8.52 6.42 11.90
CA GLU A 385 8.91 5.17 12.56
C GLU A 385 10.43 4.96 12.49
N ILE A 386 11.04 5.06 11.31
CA ILE A 386 12.50 4.95 11.11
C ILE A 386 13.26 5.94 12.02
N TYR A 387 12.84 7.21 12.04
CA TYR A 387 13.46 8.22 12.90
C TYR A 387 13.30 7.88 14.39
N TYR A 388 12.10 7.49 14.82
CA TYR A 388 11.82 7.17 16.21
C TYR A 388 12.59 5.92 16.69
N LEU A 389 12.66 4.85 15.90
CA LEU A 389 13.43 3.64 16.20
C LEU A 389 14.93 3.97 16.37
N MET A 390 15.49 4.79 15.48
CA MET A 390 16.84 5.35 15.60
C MET A 390 17.01 6.35 16.78
N GLY A 391 15.92 6.84 17.37
CA GLY A 391 15.92 7.80 18.48
C GLY A 391 16.17 9.25 18.07
N VAL A 392 15.80 9.64 16.86
CA VAL A 392 15.81 11.04 16.40
C VAL A 392 14.39 11.50 16.08
N LYS A 393 14.16 12.81 16.07
CA LYS A 393 12.85 13.42 15.86
C LYS A 393 12.93 14.53 14.79
N PRO A 394 11.98 14.63 13.86
CA PRO A 394 11.91 15.71 12.88
C PRO A 394 11.64 17.07 13.54
N VAL A 395 12.30 18.11 13.04
CA VAL A 395 12.12 19.51 13.49
C VAL A 395 11.35 20.28 12.42
N TRP A 396 10.15 20.76 12.77
CA TRP A 396 9.29 21.52 11.85
C TRP A 396 9.46 23.04 11.99
N ALA A 397 9.59 23.74 10.87
CA ALA A 397 9.54 25.19 10.84
C ALA A 397 8.12 25.72 11.09
N ARG A 398 8.00 26.65 12.05
CA ARG A 398 6.74 27.35 12.34
C ARG A 398 6.20 28.05 11.08
N GLY A 399 4.88 27.98 10.88
CA GLY A 399 4.19 28.56 9.74
C GLY A 399 4.23 27.70 8.46
N SER A 400 5.42 27.35 7.97
CA SER A 400 5.54 26.56 6.72
C SER A 400 5.20 25.08 6.88
N GLY A 401 5.54 24.48 8.03
CA GLY A 401 5.43 23.04 8.28
C GLY A 401 6.58 22.21 7.70
N ASN A 402 7.61 22.84 7.13
CA ASN A 402 8.72 22.14 6.50
C ASN A 402 9.67 21.52 7.54
N VAL A 403 10.18 20.31 7.28
CA VAL A 403 11.15 19.60 8.13
C VAL A 403 12.57 20.14 7.90
N THR A 404 13.00 21.04 8.77
CA THR A 404 14.27 21.77 8.66
C THR A 404 15.47 21.02 9.22
N GLY A 405 15.26 20.04 10.11
CA GLY A 405 16.34 19.22 10.67
C GLY A 405 15.84 18.00 11.43
N LEU A 406 16.78 17.34 12.08
CA LEU A 406 16.53 16.25 13.04
C LEU A 406 17.13 16.66 14.40
N GLU A 407 16.38 16.47 15.47
CA GLU A 407 16.85 16.58 16.85
C GLU A 407 17.05 15.19 17.45
N ILE A 408 17.99 15.06 18.39
CA ILE A 408 18.30 13.79 19.06
C ILE A 408 17.38 13.65 20.26
N ILE A 409 16.59 12.58 20.33
CA ILE A 409 15.82 12.26 21.54
C ILE A 409 16.83 11.86 22.62
N PRO A 410 16.87 12.53 23.79
CA PRO A 410 17.76 12.16 24.89
C PRO A 410 17.54 10.72 25.32
N SER A 411 18.60 9.99 25.66
CA SER A 411 18.51 8.56 26.01
C SER A 411 17.64 8.32 27.26
N SER A 412 17.51 9.32 28.13
CA SER A 412 16.60 9.34 29.30
C SER A 412 15.13 9.60 28.97
N GLU A 413 14.83 10.20 27.81
CA GLU A 413 13.46 10.37 27.28
C GLU A 413 13.07 9.16 26.42
N LEU A 414 14.04 8.63 25.65
CA LEU A 414 13.84 7.47 24.77
C LEU A 414 13.56 6.19 25.57
N GLY A 415 14.14 6.01 26.77
CA GLY A 415 13.87 4.89 27.66
C GLY A 415 14.41 3.51 27.23
N ARG A 416 14.91 3.39 25.99
CA ARG A 416 15.42 2.17 25.35
C ARG A 416 16.69 2.44 24.55
N PRO A 417 17.42 1.41 24.08
CA PRO A 417 18.51 1.59 23.13
C PRO A 417 18.05 2.23 21.80
N ARG A 418 18.97 2.93 21.13
CA ARG A 418 18.81 3.31 19.71
C ARG A 418 19.06 2.10 18.84
N LEU A 419 18.08 1.74 18.02
CA LEU A 419 18.10 0.52 17.22
C LEU A 419 18.74 0.78 15.85
N ASP A 420 19.31 -0.26 15.23
CA ASP A 420 19.89 -0.14 13.90
C ASP A 420 18.82 -0.41 12.83
N VAL A 421 18.52 0.57 11.98
CA VAL A 421 17.40 0.50 11.02
C VAL A 421 17.93 0.61 9.60
N VAL A 422 17.45 -0.27 8.72
CA VAL A 422 17.92 -0.46 7.34
C VAL A 422 16.75 -0.29 6.36
N PRO A 423 16.43 0.95 5.94
CA PRO A 423 15.30 1.18 5.04
C PRO A 423 15.58 0.74 3.60
N ARG A 424 14.73 -0.15 3.10
CA ARG A 424 14.69 -0.60 1.70
C ARG A 424 13.70 0.27 0.93
N ILE A 425 14.20 1.24 0.18
CA ILE A 425 13.38 2.16 -0.60
C ILE A 425 13.00 1.57 -1.97
N SER A 426 11.76 1.79 -2.42
CA SER A 426 11.38 1.53 -3.81
C SER A 426 11.93 2.59 -4.76
N GLY A 427 12.06 2.26 -6.05
CA GLY A 427 12.52 3.24 -7.07
C GLY A 427 11.64 4.48 -7.13
N PHE A 428 10.32 4.31 -7.01
CA PHE A 428 9.38 5.43 -6.95
C PHE A 428 9.55 6.29 -5.69
N PHE A 429 9.96 5.71 -4.54
CA PHE A 429 10.33 6.50 -3.37
C PHE A 429 11.60 7.32 -3.61
N ARG A 430 12.66 6.71 -4.16
CA ARG A 430 13.90 7.41 -4.55
C ARG A 430 13.60 8.62 -5.44
N ASP A 431 12.78 8.43 -6.47
CA ASP A 431 12.53 9.45 -7.49
C ASP A 431 11.56 10.55 -7.01
N SER A 432 10.64 10.24 -6.10
CA SER A 432 9.68 11.20 -5.53
C SER A 432 10.19 11.94 -4.28
N PHE A 433 11.06 11.29 -3.50
CA PHE A 433 11.47 11.74 -2.16
C PHE A 433 13.00 11.72 -1.94
N PRO A 434 13.82 12.26 -2.87
CA PRO A 434 15.29 12.25 -2.71
C PRO A 434 15.76 13.01 -1.46
N ASN A 435 15.00 14.03 -1.03
CA ASN A 435 15.26 14.73 0.23
C ASN A 435 15.06 13.84 1.47
N LEU A 436 14.07 12.94 1.47
CA LEU A 436 13.85 12.01 2.59
C LEU A 436 14.92 10.92 2.62
N VAL A 437 15.36 10.46 1.44
CA VAL A 437 16.53 9.57 1.30
C VAL A 437 17.78 10.19 1.94
N GLU A 438 18.05 11.47 1.69
CA GLU A 438 19.18 12.18 2.32
C GLU A 438 18.99 12.39 3.83
N ARG A 439 17.75 12.63 4.31
CA ARG A 439 17.44 12.78 5.75
C ARG A 439 17.55 11.48 6.53
N ILE A 440 17.18 10.33 5.97
CA ILE A 440 17.38 9.02 6.61
C ILE A 440 18.88 8.69 6.74
N ASP A 441 19.67 8.98 5.70
CA ASP A 441 21.13 8.89 5.78
C ASP A 441 21.73 9.91 6.77
N GLU A 442 21.11 11.07 6.95
CA GLU A 442 21.46 12.03 7.99
C GLU A 442 21.16 11.48 9.40
N ALA A 443 19.99 10.89 9.62
CA ALA A 443 19.63 10.22 10.88
C ALA A 443 20.66 9.15 11.28
N ALA A 444 20.97 8.23 10.37
CA ALA A 444 21.94 7.16 10.61
C ALA A 444 23.34 7.72 10.93
N ARG A 445 23.80 8.76 10.21
CA ARG A 445 25.09 9.42 10.47
C ARG A 445 25.13 10.19 11.79
N ILE A 446 24.04 10.86 12.18
CA ILE A 446 23.92 11.54 13.49
C ILE A 446 24.03 10.50 14.60
N VAL A 447 23.21 9.44 14.55
CA VAL A 447 23.14 8.40 15.59
C VAL A 447 24.45 7.63 15.72
N ALA A 448 25.13 7.33 14.61
CA ALA A 448 26.46 6.70 14.63
C ALA A 448 27.53 7.56 15.34
N ALA A 449 27.42 8.89 15.23
CA ALA A 449 28.40 9.84 15.76
C ALA A 449 28.24 10.13 17.27
N LEU A 450 27.08 9.86 17.87
CA LEU A 450 26.81 10.14 19.30
C LEU A 450 27.82 9.45 20.22
N ASN A 451 28.27 10.13 21.28
CA ASN A 451 29.21 9.53 22.23
C ASN A 451 28.50 8.68 23.30
N GLU A 452 27.75 7.68 22.85
CA GLU A 452 26.98 6.76 23.69
C GLU A 452 27.65 5.37 23.79
N PRO A 453 27.47 4.64 24.91
CA PRO A 453 27.89 3.24 25.04
C PRO A 453 27.29 2.31 23.97
N PRO A 454 28.04 1.33 23.45
CA PRO A 454 27.57 0.41 22.40
C PRO A 454 26.30 -0.39 22.75
N GLU A 455 26.04 -0.60 24.04
CA GLU A 455 24.87 -1.30 24.57
C GLU A 455 23.60 -0.44 24.53
N SER A 456 23.76 0.88 24.49
CA SER A 456 22.67 1.86 24.40
C SER A 456 22.44 2.41 22.99
N ASN A 457 23.38 2.18 22.07
CA ASN A 457 23.30 2.65 20.69
C ASN A 457 23.83 1.55 19.75
N ILE A 458 22.88 0.72 19.30
CA ILE A 458 23.13 -0.50 18.52
C ILE A 458 23.65 -0.16 17.13
N LEU A 459 23.11 0.90 16.52
CA LEU A 459 23.57 1.43 15.24
C LEU A 459 25.05 1.83 15.30
N ARG A 460 25.46 2.59 16.32
CA ARG A 460 26.86 2.96 16.55
C ARG A 460 27.75 1.73 16.79
N ARG A 461 27.32 0.77 17.61
CA ARG A 461 28.04 -0.49 17.84
C ARG A 461 28.30 -1.24 16.53
N ASN A 462 27.29 -1.32 15.67
CA ASN A 462 27.39 -1.96 14.35
C ASN A 462 28.32 -1.20 13.40
N VAL A 463 28.20 0.13 13.33
CA VAL A 463 29.09 1.00 12.55
C VAL A 463 30.55 0.82 12.97
N LEU A 464 30.86 0.89 14.28
CA LEU A 464 32.23 0.74 14.78
C LEU A 464 32.83 -0.64 14.45
N ARG A 465 32.04 -1.72 14.60
CA ARG A 465 32.40 -3.08 14.18
C ARG A 465 32.71 -3.16 12.67
N ASP A 466 31.95 -2.46 11.85
CA ASP A 466 32.18 -2.43 10.40
C ASP A 466 33.38 -1.57 10.00
N VAL A 467 33.60 -0.43 10.64
CA VAL A 467 34.81 0.40 10.45
C VAL A 467 36.08 -0.42 10.75
N GLU A 468 36.12 -1.13 11.87
CA GLU A 468 37.26 -1.99 12.22
C GLU A 468 37.45 -3.11 11.17
N SER A 469 36.36 -3.71 10.69
CA SER A 469 36.39 -4.71 9.61
C SER A 469 36.90 -4.16 8.28
N TYR A 470 36.59 -2.91 7.92
CA TYR A 470 37.00 -2.31 6.65
C TYR A 470 38.45 -1.80 6.71
N ILE A 471 38.89 -1.23 7.83
CA ILE A 471 40.30 -0.85 8.05
C ILE A 471 41.20 -2.09 8.00
N LYS A 472 40.78 -3.23 8.58
CA LYS A 472 41.48 -4.53 8.44
C LYS A 472 41.52 -5.06 6.99
N GLN A 473 40.70 -4.52 6.09
CA GLN A 473 40.69 -4.82 4.65
C GLN A 473 41.46 -3.79 3.81
N GLY A 474 42.13 -2.81 4.45
CA GLY A 474 42.95 -1.79 3.79
C GLY A 474 42.21 -0.53 3.35
N MET A 475 40.94 -0.37 3.76
CA MET A 475 40.17 0.87 3.52
C MET A 475 40.64 1.99 4.45
N ASP A 476 40.66 3.24 3.96
CA ASP A 476 40.95 4.40 4.81
C ASP A 476 39.89 4.55 5.92
N LYS A 477 40.26 5.19 7.04
CA LYS A 477 39.37 5.39 8.19
C LYS A 477 38.09 6.18 7.84
N ASP A 478 38.20 7.25 7.06
CA ASP A 478 37.04 8.11 6.75
C ASP A 478 36.17 7.48 5.65
N GLU A 479 36.79 6.76 4.70
CA GLU A 479 36.06 5.90 3.76
C GLU A 479 35.33 4.76 4.49
N ALA A 480 36.00 4.07 5.42
CA ALA A 480 35.42 3.00 6.24
C ALA A 480 34.26 3.49 7.11
N MET A 481 34.38 4.68 7.70
CA MET A 481 33.29 5.32 8.45
C MET A 481 32.11 5.66 7.54
N ARG A 482 32.36 6.09 6.30
CA ARG A 482 31.26 6.33 5.36
C ARG A 482 30.61 5.04 4.88
N GLU A 483 31.40 4.01 4.57
CA GLU A 483 30.93 2.71 4.10
C GLU A 483 30.08 2.01 5.18
N ALA A 484 30.53 2.05 6.43
CA ALA A 484 29.83 1.47 7.57
C ALA A 484 28.52 2.18 7.93
N THR A 485 28.33 3.46 7.53
CA THR A 485 27.14 4.26 7.84
C THR A 485 26.04 4.23 6.77
N PHE A 486 26.20 3.50 5.65
CA PHE A 486 25.09 3.32 4.70
C PHE A 486 23.99 2.45 5.31
N ARG A 487 22.74 2.95 5.25
CA ARG A 487 21.53 2.24 5.71
C ARG A 487 20.37 2.28 4.71
N VAL A 488 20.34 3.24 3.79
CA VAL A 488 19.31 3.34 2.76
C VAL A 488 19.74 2.55 1.52
N PHE A 489 18.96 1.54 1.14
CA PHE A 489 19.25 0.64 0.02
C PHE A 489 18.04 0.51 -0.91
N GLY A 490 18.28 0.26 -2.20
CA GLY A 490 17.20 0.14 -3.20
C GLY A 490 17.67 -0.36 -4.56
N CYS A 491 16.78 -0.30 -5.56
CA CYS A 491 17.07 -0.65 -6.95
C CYS A 491 18.09 0.32 -7.62
N PRO A 492 18.72 -0.08 -8.74
CA PRO A 492 19.54 0.84 -9.55
C PRO A 492 18.79 2.10 -9.98
N SER A 493 19.51 3.22 -10.11
CA SER A 493 18.96 4.47 -10.64
C SER A 493 18.36 4.24 -12.04
N GLY A 494 17.11 4.68 -12.25
CA GLY A 494 16.38 4.47 -13.50
C GLY A 494 15.69 3.09 -13.64
N THR A 495 15.75 2.22 -12.63
CA THR A 495 14.95 0.99 -12.56
C THR A 495 14.06 0.94 -11.30
N TYR A 496 13.20 -0.07 -11.24
CA TYR A 496 12.12 -0.24 -10.25
C TYR A 496 11.99 -1.71 -9.81
N GLY A 497 11.15 -2.00 -8.81
CA GLY A 497 10.98 -3.33 -8.25
C GLY A 497 12.18 -3.80 -7.41
N ALA A 498 12.29 -5.12 -7.21
CA ALA A 498 13.33 -5.76 -6.40
C ALA A 498 14.07 -6.92 -7.10
N GLY A 499 13.72 -7.24 -8.35
CA GLY A 499 14.29 -8.35 -9.11
C GLY A 499 13.76 -9.74 -8.73
N VAL A 500 12.87 -9.84 -7.73
CA VAL A 500 12.26 -11.12 -7.31
C VAL A 500 10.99 -11.43 -8.11
N SER A 501 10.11 -10.45 -8.37
CA SER A 501 8.86 -10.63 -9.16
C SER A 501 9.11 -11.38 -10.48
N GLU A 502 10.07 -10.89 -11.28
CA GLU A 502 10.44 -11.48 -12.58
C GLU A 502 10.92 -12.94 -12.46
N LEU A 503 11.62 -13.31 -11.39
CA LEU A 503 12.02 -14.71 -11.13
C LEU A 503 10.83 -15.57 -10.72
N VAL A 504 9.96 -15.07 -9.85
CA VAL A 504 8.77 -15.80 -9.37
C VAL A 504 7.78 -16.02 -10.51
N GLU A 505 7.45 -14.98 -11.26
CA GLU A 505 6.54 -14.98 -12.41
C GLU A 505 7.02 -15.90 -13.54
N SER A 506 8.32 -15.84 -13.89
CA SER A 506 8.93 -16.71 -14.91
C SER A 506 9.24 -18.12 -14.41
N LYS A 507 9.10 -18.38 -13.11
CA LYS A 507 9.52 -19.61 -12.41
C LYS A 507 10.99 -20.00 -12.66
N ASN A 508 11.85 -19.04 -13.03
CA ASN A 508 13.25 -19.26 -13.41
C ASN A 508 14.21 -19.31 -12.19
N TRP A 509 13.84 -20.07 -11.16
CA TRP A 509 14.60 -20.28 -9.93
C TRP A 509 14.42 -21.73 -9.46
N LYS A 510 15.33 -22.21 -8.60
CA LYS A 510 15.28 -23.59 -8.07
C LYS A 510 15.36 -23.64 -6.54
N THR A 511 15.86 -22.57 -5.94
CA THR A 511 16.15 -22.47 -4.51
C THR A 511 15.83 -21.06 -3.99
N GLN A 512 15.61 -20.95 -2.68
CA GLN A 512 15.52 -19.65 -2.01
C GLN A 512 16.82 -18.83 -2.13
N GLU A 513 17.97 -19.49 -2.33
CA GLU A 513 19.26 -18.82 -2.56
C GLU A 513 19.32 -18.10 -3.91
N ASP A 514 18.66 -18.60 -4.96
CA ASP A 514 18.57 -17.92 -6.26
C ASP A 514 17.84 -16.58 -6.11
N LEU A 515 16.67 -16.61 -5.45
CA LEU A 515 15.84 -15.43 -5.15
C LEU A 515 16.62 -14.43 -4.29
N GLY A 516 17.20 -14.90 -3.18
CA GLY A 516 17.97 -14.06 -2.25
C GLY A 516 19.21 -13.42 -2.89
N ASN A 517 19.94 -14.14 -3.75
CA ASN A 517 21.08 -13.56 -4.46
C ASN A 517 20.65 -12.53 -5.51
N ASN A 518 19.52 -12.71 -6.21
CA ASN A 518 19.04 -11.69 -7.14
C ASN A 518 18.48 -10.47 -6.41
N TYR A 519 17.76 -10.66 -5.30
CA TYR A 519 17.34 -9.57 -4.40
C TYR A 519 18.55 -8.75 -3.93
N ILE A 520 19.62 -9.40 -3.47
CA ILE A 520 20.88 -8.73 -3.10
C ILE A 520 21.48 -7.98 -4.29
N ARG A 521 21.57 -8.61 -5.47
CA ARG A 521 22.10 -7.98 -6.69
C ARG A 521 21.34 -6.72 -7.07
N TYR A 522 20.01 -6.75 -6.96
CA TYR A 522 19.14 -5.63 -7.34
C TYR A 522 19.03 -4.55 -6.25
N THR A 523 18.90 -4.93 -4.98
CA THR A 523 18.62 -4.01 -3.87
C THR A 523 19.89 -3.44 -3.19
N ALA A 524 21.08 -4.01 -3.41
CA ALA A 524 22.31 -3.51 -2.78
C ALA A 524 22.85 -2.16 -3.31
N HIS A 525 22.02 -1.28 -3.88
CA HIS A 525 22.44 0.07 -4.30
C HIS A 525 22.24 1.05 -3.14
N ALA A 526 23.34 1.56 -2.60
CA ALA A 526 23.33 2.43 -1.43
C ALA A 526 23.02 3.89 -1.82
N TYR A 527 22.11 4.52 -1.09
CA TYR A 527 21.70 5.91 -1.27
C TYR A 527 22.03 6.77 -0.05
N GLY A 528 22.28 8.07 -0.28
CA GLY A 528 22.61 9.07 0.74
C GLY A 528 23.83 9.91 0.36
N LYS A 529 24.37 10.68 1.31
CA LYS A 529 25.46 11.63 1.05
C LYS A 529 26.69 10.92 0.46
N GLY A 530 27.08 11.29 -0.77
CA GLY A 530 28.22 10.69 -1.49
C GLY A 530 27.93 9.40 -2.29
N SER A 531 26.70 8.88 -2.24
CA SER A 531 26.26 7.74 -3.05
C SER A 531 24.84 7.93 -3.60
N TYR A 532 24.73 8.06 -4.92
CA TYR A 532 23.46 8.04 -5.63
C TYR A 532 23.29 6.67 -6.30
N GLY A 533 22.94 5.66 -5.51
CA GLY A 533 22.70 4.30 -6.01
C GLY A 533 23.95 3.54 -6.47
N LYS A 534 25.12 3.75 -5.85
CA LYS A 534 26.30 2.90 -6.11
C LYS A 534 26.06 1.51 -5.52
N GLN A 535 26.41 0.44 -6.24
CA GLN A 535 26.23 -0.94 -5.77
C GLN A 535 27.26 -1.28 -4.67
N LYS A 536 26.78 -1.73 -3.51
CA LYS A 536 27.55 -2.01 -2.28
C LYS A 536 27.17 -3.38 -1.68
N PRO A 537 27.39 -4.50 -2.40
CA PRO A 537 26.88 -5.82 -2.01
C PRO A 537 27.48 -6.35 -0.70
N ILE A 538 28.71 -5.97 -0.36
CA ILE A 538 29.37 -6.36 0.90
C ILE A 538 28.70 -5.64 2.09
N ALA A 539 28.43 -4.33 1.97
CA ALA A 539 27.77 -3.55 3.01
C ALA A 539 26.32 -4.00 3.21
N PHE A 540 25.59 -4.29 2.13
CA PHE A 540 24.20 -4.77 2.21
C PHE A 540 24.11 -6.17 2.84
N ARG A 541 24.95 -7.13 2.41
CA ARG A 541 25.01 -8.46 3.02
C ARG A 541 25.33 -8.42 4.52
N LYS A 542 26.20 -7.49 4.96
CA LYS A 542 26.49 -7.24 6.39
C LYS A 542 25.27 -6.75 7.18
N GLN A 543 24.35 -6.01 6.57
CA GLN A 543 23.11 -5.60 7.23
C GLN A 543 22.13 -6.79 7.32
N LEU A 544 21.88 -7.47 6.19
CA LEU A 544 21.00 -8.64 6.12
C LEU A 544 21.43 -9.74 7.10
N SER A 545 22.74 -10.01 7.24
CA SER A 545 23.28 -11.03 8.15
C SER A 545 23.14 -10.72 9.65
N ARG A 546 22.46 -9.63 10.01
CA ARG A 546 22.19 -9.19 11.39
C ARG A 546 20.71 -8.96 11.65
N MET A 547 19.90 -8.93 10.60
CA MET A 547 18.52 -8.43 10.63
C MET A 547 17.66 -9.35 11.50
N ASP A 548 17.16 -8.83 12.62
CA ASP A 548 16.34 -9.57 13.57
C ASP A 548 14.87 -9.59 13.12
N VAL A 549 14.41 -8.51 12.48
CA VAL A 549 13.01 -8.31 12.06
C VAL A 549 12.93 -7.60 10.71
N THR A 550 11.95 -7.98 9.89
CA THR A 550 11.56 -7.31 8.65
C THR A 550 10.14 -6.75 8.75
N VAL A 551 9.94 -5.49 8.39
CA VAL A 551 8.67 -4.77 8.54
C VAL A 551 8.21 -4.15 7.22
N LYS A 552 6.91 -4.27 6.93
CA LYS A 552 6.19 -3.46 5.94
C LYS A 552 4.87 -3.01 6.56
N ASN A 553 4.67 -1.70 6.67
CA ASN A 553 3.39 -1.16 7.12
C ASN A 553 2.34 -1.23 6.01
N GLU A 554 1.13 -1.72 6.32
CA GLU A 554 -0.04 -1.59 5.45
C GLU A 554 -0.67 -0.22 5.65
N ASP A 555 -0.58 0.65 4.64
CA ASP A 555 -1.08 2.02 4.77
C ASP A 555 -2.50 2.24 4.22
N SER A 556 -3.10 1.25 3.54
CA SER A 556 -4.51 1.29 3.12
C SER A 556 -5.19 -0.07 3.35
N ARG A 557 -6.53 -0.08 3.33
CA ARG A 557 -7.38 -1.28 3.26
C ARG A 557 -8.06 -1.44 1.90
N GLU A 558 -7.76 -0.55 0.94
CA GLU A 558 -8.25 -0.62 -0.44
C GLU A 558 -7.53 -1.71 -1.26
N TYR A 559 -6.45 -2.29 -0.72
CA TYR A 559 -5.74 -3.47 -1.21
C TYR A 559 -4.88 -4.06 -0.08
N ASP A 560 -4.48 -5.32 -0.20
CA ASP A 560 -3.72 -6.08 0.80
C ASP A 560 -2.45 -6.75 0.22
N MET A 561 -1.76 -7.55 1.04
CA MET A 561 -0.58 -8.34 0.65
C MET A 561 -0.82 -9.37 -0.48
N MET A 562 -2.04 -9.89 -0.62
CA MET A 562 -2.39 -10.85 -1.70
C MET A 562 -2.79 -10.12 -2.98
N SER A 563 -3.26 -8.88 -2.86
CA SER A 563 -3.72 -8.03 -3.96
C SER A 563 -2.60 -7.42 -4.81
N CYS A 564 -1.35 -7.44 -4.34
CA CYS A 564 -0.25 -6.73 -4.99
C CYS A 564 1.10 -7.45 -4.83
N THR A 565 1.78 -7.75 -5.95
CA THR A 565 3.06 -8.48 -5.94
C THR A 565 4.20 -7.72 -5.26
N ASP A 566 4.14 -6.38 -5.18
CA ASP A 566 5.17 -5.55 -4.54
C ASP A 566 5.44 -5.93 -3.07
N PHE A 567 4.51 -6.58 -2.35
CA PHE A 567 4.69 -6.98 -0.96
C PHE A 567 5.68 -8.14 -0.75
N TYR A 568 5.77 -9.11 -1.67
CA TYR A 568 6.58 -10.33 -1.48
C TYR A 568 7.98 -10.28 -2.12
N ILE A 569 8.35 -9.15 -2.74
CA ILE A 569 9.53 -9.02 -3.64
C ILE A 569 10.68 -8.13 -3.13
#